data_AF-A0AB39K430-F1
#
_entry.id   AF-A0AB39K430-F1
#
_cell.length_a   1.000
_cell.length_b   1.000
_cell.length_c   1.000
_cell.angle_alpha   90.00
_cell.angle_beta   90.00
_cell.angle_gamma   90.00
#
_symmetry.space_group_name_H-M   'P 1'
#
loop_
_entity.id
_entity.type
_entity.pdbx_description
1 polymer ?
#
loop_
_entity_poly.entity_id
_entity_poly.type
_entity_poly.pdbx_seq_one_letter_code
_entity_poly.pdbx_strand_id
1 'polypeptide(L)'
;MLGIVLRGLATAGARVAAPTAGEVIGVQGGRVIATEAAKGMATIILAKEVAKDITQQQRCNKCEPYQRGNKHQLERSMGNEVNTQYQLKIANLSSFPLTFKASPPFIKPGNKKATTVIQEWNVAGVSFDGLWPMECILVEAKGRYAQFLTGKPKFMKDNIFKKMIAEATSQKTVKDSLKTAKLSWYFYEQETKRHFDRITFNMIHTIYMPL
;
A
#
# COMPACT_ATOMS: atom_id res chain seq x y z
N MET A 1 -33.12 -15.49 90.40
CA MET A 1 -33.72 -16.21 89.25
C MET A 1 -33.53 -15.34 88.01
N LEU A 2 -32.99 -15.98 86.97
CA LEU A 2 -32.71 -15.56 85.58
C LEU A 2 -32.59 -14.05 85.25
N GLY A 3 -31.37 -13.68 84.84
CA GLY A 3 -30.96 -12.33 84.49
C GLY A 3 -31.29 -11.87 83.07
N ILE A 4 -31.36 -10.55 82.95
CA ILE A 4 -31.50 -9.76 81.73
C ILE A 4 -30.23 -8.91 81.59
N VAL A 5 -29.59 -9.07 80.42
CA VAL A 5 -28.97 -8.07 79.53
C VAL A 5 -28.14 -6.92 80.15
N LEU A 6 -26.87 -6.82 79.74
CA LEU A 6 -26.29 -5.73 78.92
C LEU A 6 -24.74 -5.75 79.06
N ARG A 7 -24.05 -6.14 77.98
CA ARG A 7 -22.69 -5.66 77.68
C ARG A 7 -22.87 -4.25 77.07
N GLY A 8 -22.13 -3.21 77.41
CA GLY A 8 -20.71 -3.18 77.73
C GLY A 8 -19.99 -2.45 76.59
N LEU A 9 -19.48 -1.26 76.92
CA LEU A 9 -18.95 -0.16 76.11
C LEU A 9 -17.79 -0.44 75.11
N ALA A 10 -17.58 0.60 74.29
CA ALA A 10 -16.31 1.12 73.75
C ALA A 10 -15.79 0.49 72.44
N THR A 11 -15.92 1.15 71.28
CA THR A 11 -15.11 2.28 70.73
C THR A 11 -13.62 1.98 70.53
N ALA A 12 -13.27 1.68 69.28
CA ALA A 12 -12.16 2.29 68.54
C ALA A 12 -12.48 2.02 67.05
N GLY A 13 -12.69 3.00 66.18
CA GLY A 13 -11.88 4.20 66.04
C GLY A 13 -10.76 3.97 65.03
N ALA A 14 -11.09 3.57 63.80
CA ALA A 14 -10.24 3.76 62.64
C ALA A 14 -11.08 4.34 61.52
N ARG A 15 -10.95 5.65 61.34
CA ARG A 15 -11.43 6.36 60.16
C ARG A 15 -10.66 5.84 58.95
N VAL A 16 -11.34 5.13 58.06
CA VAL A 16 -11.00 5.14 56.64
C VAL A 16 -12.17 5.82 55.95
N ALA A 17 -11.86 6.92 55.27
CA ALA A 17 -12.82 7.70 54.51
C ALA A 17 -13.50 6.84 53.43
N ALA A 18 -14.81 6.96 53.33
CA ALA A 18 -15.62 6.63 52.15
C ALA A 18 -16.35 7.94 51.73
N PRO A 19 -16.91 8.09 50.51
CA PRO A 19 -17.14 7.13 49.41
C PRO A 19 -16.53 7.65 48.07
N THR A 20 -16.42 6.89 46.97
CA THR A 20 -17.48 6.65 45.97
C THR A 20 -17.14 5.43 45.11
N ALA A 21 -17.29 4.24 45.67
CA ALA A 21 -17.62 3.07 44.87
C ALA A 21 -19.13 2.86 45.02
N GLY A 22 -19.88 3.30 44.00
CA GLY A 22 -21.28 2.95 43.87
C GLY A 22 -21.39 1.44 43.67
N GLU A 23 -21.78 0.78 44.75
CA GLU A 23 -22.66 -0.39 44.80
C GLU A 23 -22.33 -1.58 43.89
N VAL A 24 -21.64 -2.57 44.48
CA VAL A 24 -21.60 -3.93 43.98
C VAL A 24 -22.87 -4.65 44.44
N ILE A 25 -23.87 -4.79 43.57
CA ILE A 25 -24.97 -5.75 43.78
C ILE A 25 -25.24 -6.48 42.47
N GLY A 26 -24.97 -7.79 42.46
CA GLY A 26 -25.49 -8.72 41.44
C GLY A 26 -24.52 -9.81 41.03
N VAL A 27 -24.47 -10.92 41.78
CA VAL A 27 -23.93 -12.19 41.29
C VAL A 27 -24.88 -12.74 40.22
N GLN A 28 -24.58 -12.47 38.95
CA GLN A 28 -24.85 -13.34 37.81
C GLN A 28 -23.51 -13.54 37.08
N GLY A 29 -22.71 -14.40 37.70
CA GLY A 29 -21.27 -14.57 37.49
C GLY A 29 -20.89 -15.01 36.08
N GLY A 30 -19.87 -14.35 35.54
CA GLY A 30 -19.15 -14.75 34.32
C GLY A 30 -19.60 -14.01 33.06
N ARG A 31 -20.89 -14.05 32.71
CA ARG A 31 -21.33 -13.67 31.35
C ARG A 31 -21.38 -12.16 31.10
N VAL A 32 -21.79 -11.36 32.09
CA VAL A 32 -21.88 -9.89 31.99
C VAL A 32 -20.48 -9.24 32.06
N ILE A 33 -19.66 -9.67 33.01
CA ILE A 33 -18.27 -9.18 33.15
C ILE A 33 -17.44 -9.51 31.90
N ALA A 34 -17.61 -10.71 31.33
CA ALA A 34 -16.94 -11.09 30.09
C ALA A 34 -17.41 -10.26 28.88
N THR A 35 -18.68 -9.86 28.82
CA THR A 35 -19.21 -9.05 27.70
C THR A 35 -18.76 -7.60 27.77
N GLU A 36 -18.67 -7.00 28.96
CA GLU A 36 -18.12 -5.65 29.11
C GLU A 36 -16.61 -5.61 28.86
N ALA A 37 -15.86 -6.60 29.36
CA ALA A 37 -14.44 -6.74 29.06
C ALA A 37 -14.20 -6.95 27.55
N ALA A 38 -15.02 -7.76 26.87
CA ALA A 38 -14.94 -7.96 25.43
C ALA A 38 -15.24 -6.67 24.63
N LYS A 39 -16.24 -5.89 25.05
CA LYS A 39 -16.54 -4.57 24.44
C LYS A 39 -15.39 -3.58 24.65
N GLY A 40 -14.81 -3.52 25.85
CA GLY A 40 -13.64 -2.68 26.15
C GLY A 40 -12.43 -3.05 25.29
N MET A 41 -12.15 -4.35 25.16
CA MET A 41 -11.07 -4.85 24.31
C MET A 41 -11.31 -4.54 22.83
N ALA A 42 -12.54 -4.70 22.32
CA ALA A 42 -12.88 -4.33 20.95
C ALA A 42 -12.67 -2.83 20.68
N THR A 43 -13.07 -1.96 21.61
CA THR A 43 -12.85 -0.50 21.51
C THR A 43 -11.36 -0.15 21.53
N ILE A 44 -10.56 -0.81 22.35
CA ILE A 44 -9.10 -0.61 22.40
C ILE A 44 -8.44 -1.07 21.08
N ILE A 45 -8.86 -2.21 20.52
CA ILE A 45 -8.36 -2.72 19.24
C ILE A 45 -8.69 -1.71 18.13
N LEU A 46 -9.95 -1.27 18.04
CA LEU A 46 -10.38 -0.29 17.06
C LEU A 46 -9.60 1.03 17.20
N ALA A 47 -9.42 1.55 18.42
CA ALA A 47 -8.64 2.76 18.65
C ALA A 47 -7.17 2.61 18.21
N LYS A 48 -6.57 1.43 18.40
CA LYS A 48 -5.21 1.13 17.92
C LYS A 48 -5.14 1.05 16.40
N GLU A 49 -6.15 0.48 15.75
CA GLU A 49 -6.24 0.43 14.28
C GLU A 49 -6.42 1.81 13.69
N VAL A 50 -7.36 2.60 14.21
CA VAL A 50 -7.57 4.00 13.81
C VAL A 50 -6.30 4.84 14.01
N ALA A 51 -5.59 4.66 15.12
CA ALA A 51 -4.31 5.34 15.34
C ALA A 51 -3.24 4.93 14.30
N LYS A 52 -3.15 3.65 13.95
CA LYS A 52 -2.26 3.18 12.88
C LYS A 52 -2.63 3.82 11.54
N ASP A 53 -3.90 3.84 11.18
CA ASP A 53 -4.36 4.43 9.92
C ASP A 53 -4.06 5.93 9.86
N ILE A 54 -4.28 6.67 10.95
CA ILE A 54 -3.90 8.09 11.06
C ILE A 54 -2.39 8.26 10.86
N THR A 55 -1.56 7.45 11.50
CA THR A 55 -0.09 7.55 11.35
C THR A 55 0.37 7.21 9.92
N GLN A 56 -0.26 6.24 9.25
CA GLN A 56 0.03 5.90 7.86
C GLN A 56 -0.40 7.01 6.92
N GLN A 57 -1.60 7.57 7.13
CA GLN A 57 -2.10 8.70 6.35
C GLN A 57 -1.19 9.92 6.50
N GLN A 58 -0.74 10.22 7.72
CA GLN A 58 0.21 11.31 7.97
C GLN A 58 1.56 11.12 7.26
N ARG A 59 2.03 9.87 7.12
CA ARG A 59 3.25 9.56 6.35
C ARG A 59 3.04 9.76 4.85
N CYS A 60 1.93 9.26 4.30
CA CYS A 60 1.56 9.47 2.91
C CYS A 60 1.44 10.97 2.57
N ASN A 61 0.93 11.77 3.51
CA ASN A 61 0.78 13.21 3.34
C ASN A 61 2.13 13.96 3.29
N LYS A 62 3.28 13.33 3.55
CA LYS A 62 4.61 13.93 3.34
C LYS A 62 5.17 13.65 1.94
N CYS A 63 4.42 12.92 1.14
CA CYS A 63 4.87 12.40 -0.13
C CYS A 63 4.45 13.30 -1.30
N GLU A 64 5.40 13.99 -1.93
CA GLU A 64 5.08 14.93 -3.01
C GLU A 64 4.41 14.24 -4.21
N PRO A 65 4.84 13.04 -4.67
CA PRO A 65 4.12 12.30 -5.70
C PRO A 65 2.67 11.96 -5.33
N TYR A 66 2.39 11.71 -4.04
CA TYR A 66 1.04 11.42 -3.56
C TYR A 66 0.17 12.68 -3.53
N GLN A 67 0.73 13.80 -3.07
CA GLN A 67 0.02 15.08 -2.96
C GLN A 67 -0.29 15.71 -4.32
N ARG A 68 0.63 15.58 -5.28
CA ARG A 68 0.57 16.28 -6.58
C ARG A 68 0.11 15.40 -7.72
N GLY A 69 0.13 14.09 -7.51
CA GLY A 69 -0.31 13.14 -8.51
C GLY A 69 -1.77 12.75 -8.34
N ASN A 70 -2.27 12.00 -9.31
CA ASN A 70 -3.60 11.45 -9.28
C ASN A 70 -3.62 10.10 -9.99
N LYS A 71 -4.55 9.25 -9.58
CA LYS A 71 -4.85 8.03 -10.33
C LYS A 71 -5.52 8.41 -11.66
N HIS A 72 -5.16 7.72 -12.72
CA HIS A 72 -5.83 7.87 -14.00
C HIS A 72 -6.01 6.52 -14.69
N GLN A 73 -6.92 6.46 -15.65
CA GLN A 73 -7.21 5.28 -16.45
C GLN A 73 -6.77 5.52 -17.88
N LEU A 74 -6.29 4.45 -18.51
CA LEU A 74 -5.85 4.48 -19.89
C LEU A 74 -6.06 3.11 -20.53
N GLU A 75 -6.23 3.12 -21.83
CA GLU A 75 -6.48 1.92 -22.61
C GLU A 75 -5.24 1.58 -23.42
N ARG A 76 -4.67 0.40 -23.16
CA ARG A 76 -3.49 -0.07 -23.90
C ARG A 76 -3.59 -1.56 -24.19
N SER A 77 -2.85 -2.00 -25.21
CA SER A 77 -2.63 -3.43 -25.42
C SER A 77 -1.51 -3.89 -24.49
N MET A 78 -1.82 -4.82 -23.60
CA MET A 78 -0.84 -5.42 -22.68
C MET A 78 -0.05 -6.56 -23.32
N GLY A 79 -0.46 -7.00 -24.51
CA GLY A 79 0.10 -8.18 -25.15
C GLY A 79 -0.35 -9.44 -24.43
N ASN A 80 0.57 -10.09 -23.72
CA ASN A 80 0.25 -11.30 -22.95
C ASN A 80 -0.27 -10.92 -21.56
N GLU A 81 -1.23 -11.70 -21.07
CA GLU A 81 -1.92 -11.46 -19.80
C GLU A 81 -0.97 -11.31 -18.60
N VAL A 82 0.16 -12.03 -18.61
CA VAL A 82 1.15 -11.95 -17.53
C VAL A 82 1.72 -10.53 -17.36
N ASN A 83 1.73 -9.70 -18.41
CA ASN A 83 2.17 -8.31 -18.29
C ASN A 83 1.22 -7.50 -17.42
N THR A 84 -0.10 -7.72 -17.56
CA THR A 84 -1.11 -7.10 -16.70
C THR A 84 -0.98 -7.57 -15.27
N GLN A 85 -0.85 -8.89 -15.06
CA GLN A 85 -0.66 -9.48 -13.73
C GLN A 85 0.60 -8.93 -13.05
N TYR A 86 1.70 -8.84 -13.80
CA TYR A 86 2.96 -8.32 -13.30
C TYR A 86 2.88 -6.83 -12.96
N GLN A 87 2.28 -6.01 -13.81
CA GLN A 87 2.06 -4.59 -13.51
C GLN A 87 1.23 -4.42 -12.24
N LEU A 88 0.12 -5.16 -12.10
CA LEU A 88 -0.72 -5.09 -10.89
C LEU A 88 -0.01 -5.58 -9.64
N LYS A 89 0.86 -6.61 -9.73
CA LYS A 89 1.70 -7.06 -8.62
C LYS A 89 2.58 -5.91 -8.11
N ILE A 90 3.36 -5.31 -9.00
CA ILE A 90 4.30 -4.23 -8.63
C ILE A 90 3.54 -2.99 -8.16
N ALA A 91 2.53 -2.57 -8.90
CA ALA A 91 1.73 -1.39 -8.59
C ALA A 91 1.09 -1.49 -7.21
N ASN A 92 0.65 -2.68 -6.79
CA ASN A 92 -0.04 -2.90 -5.51
C ASN A 92 0.84 -3.42 -4.36
N LEU A 93 2.12 -3.72 -4.60
CA LEU A 93 2.98 -4.38 -3.60
C LEU A 93 3.13 -3.58 -2.29
N SER A 94 3.17 -2.26 -2.36
CA SER A 94 3.26 -1.37 -1.19
C SER A 94 2.48 -0.08 -1.40
N SER A 95 1.32 -0.18 -2.06
CA SER A 95 0.57 0.98 -2.51
C SER A 95 -0.39 1.58 -1.49
N PHE A 96 -0.59 0.95 -0.33
CA PHE A 96 -1.55 1.41 0.66
C PHE A 96 -1.40 2.92 0.93
N PRO A 97 -2.49 3.72 0.93
CA PRO A 97 -3.90 3.31 0.84
C PRO A 97 -4.43 3.16 -0.60
N LEU A 98 -3.58 3.29 -1.61
CA LEU A 98 -3.95 3.14 -3.02
C LEU A 98 -4.15 1.67 -3.38
N THR A 99 -5.03 1.45 -4.37
CA THR A 99 -5.18 0.19 -5.08
C THR A 99 -5.31 0.46 -6.57
N PHE A 100 -4.53 -0.22 -7.38
CA PHE A 100 -4.53 -0.16 -8.84
C PHE A 100 -5.27 -1.38 -9.40
N LYS A 101 -6.09 -1.16 -10.42
CA LYS A 101 -6.94 -2.17 -11.05
C LYS A 101 -6.75 -2.17 -12.55
N ALA A 102 -7.07 -3.30 -13.17
CA ALA A 102 -7.21 -3.42 -14.61
C ALA A 102 -8.54 -4.10 -14.94
N SER A 103 -9.12 -3.76 -16.09
CA SER A 103 -10.25 -4.50 -16.64
C SER A 103 -9.79 -5.87 -17.15
N PRO A 104 -10.71 -6.85 -17.28
CA PRO A 104 -10.48 -7.96 -18.19
C PRO A 104 -10.13 -7.45 -19.60
N PRO A 105 -9.27 -8.17 -20.35
CA PRO A 105 -8.97 -7.81 -21.73
C PRO A 105 -10.21 -7.91 -22.62
N PHE A 106 -10.38 -6.95 -23.53
CA PHE A 106 -11.49 -6.92 -24.50
C PHE A 106 -11.00 -6.54 -25.89
N ILE A 107 -11.76 -6.92 -26.92
CA ILE A 107 -11.50 -6.55 -28.31
C ILE A 107 -12.32 -5.31 -28.66
N LYS A 108 -11.65 -4.21 -28.98
CA LYS A 108 -12.32 -3.02 -29.50
C LYS A 108 -12.80 -3.24 -30.93
N PRO A 109 -13.94 -2.67 -31.33
CA PRO A 109 -14.35 -2.64 -32.74
C PRO A 109 -13.21 -2.10 -33.62
N GLY A 110 -12.86 -2.84 -34.68
CA GLY A 110 -11.77 -2.47 -35.60
C GLY A 110 -10.36 -2.91 -35.16
N ASN A 111 -10.18 -3.44 -33.95
CA ASN A 111 -8.88 -3.91 -33.47
C ASN A 111 -8.78 -5.44 -33.51
N LYS A 112 -7.59 -5.95 -33.88
CA LYS A 112 -7.26 -7.40 -33.78
C LYS A 112 -6.63 -7.78 -32.43
N LYS A 113 -6.14 -6.79 -31.67
CA LYS A 113 -5.42 -7.02 -30.41
C LYS A 113 -6.32 -6.68 -29.23
N ALA A 114 -6.23 -7.53 -28.20
CA ALA A 114 -6.84 -7.26 -26.91
C ALA A 114 -6.32 -5.94 -26.33
N THR A 115 -7.27 -5.19 -25.78
CA THR A 115 -7.07 -3.93 -25.07
C THR A 115 -7.50 -4.12 -23.62
N THR A 116 -6.81 -3.44 -22.72
CA THR A 116 -7.10 -3.45 -21.29
C THR A 116 -7.19 -2.00 -20.82
N VAL A 117 -8.23 -1.69 -20.03
CA VAL A 117 -8.27 -0.44 -19.26
C VAL A 117 -7.44 -0.68 -18.00
N ILE A 118 -6.38 0.09 -17.80
CA ILE A 118 -5.49 -0.04 -16.64
C ILE A 118 -5.42 1.27 -15.86
N GLN A 119 -5.35 1.15 -14.54
CA GLN A 119 -5.13 2.27 -13.64
C GLN A 119 -3.65 2.47 -13.37
N GLU A 120 -3.21 3.72 -13.48
CA GLU A 120 -1.83 4.13 -13.23
C GLU A 120 -1.81 5.39 -12.36
N TRP A 121 -0.62 5.77 -11.92
CA TRP A 121 -0.38 7.01 -11.21
C TRP A 121 0.20 8.06 -12.16
N ASN A 122 -0.47 9.20 -12.28
CA ASN A 122 0.03 10.34 -13.04
C ASN A 122 0.60 11.38 -12.08
N VAL A 123 1.77 11.93 -12.39
CA VAL A 123 2.28 13.14 -11.73
C VAL A 123 3.02 13.98 -12.76
N ALA A 124 2.72 15.28 -12.80
CA ALA A 124 3.26 16.23 -13.77
C ALA A 124 3.09 15.77 -15.25
N GLY A 125 1.97 15.11 -15.56
CA GLY A 125 1.69 14.64 -16.92
C GLY A 125 2.41 13.34 -17.32
N VAL A 126 3.23 12.77 -16.45
CA VAL A 126 3.94 11.49 -16.69
C VAL A 126 3.28 10.37 -15.90
N SER A 127 3.06 9.25 -16.58
CA SER A 127 2.49 8.03 -16.00
C SER A 127 3.56 7.13 -15.39
N PHE A 128 3.16 6.46 -14.30
CA PHE A 128 3.89 5.43 -13.59
C PHE A 128 2.91 4.32 -13.29
N ASP A 129 3.34 3.07 -13.41
CA ASP A 129 2.46 1.91 -13.17
C ASP A 129 1.85 1.91 -11.76
N GLY A 130 2.54 2.50 -10.77
CA GLY A 130 2.00 2.73 -9.44
C GLY A 130 2.77 3.74 -8.60
N LEU A 131 2.27 3.93 -7.38
CA LEU A 131 2.91 4.74 -6.33
C LEU A 131 2.86 3.97 -5.02
N TRP A 132 3.99 3.90 -4.31
CA TRP A 132 4.09 3.47 -2.93
C TRP A 132 4.26 4.70 -2.04
N PRO A 133 3.15 5.22 -1.48
CA PRO A 133 3.11 6.56 -0.89
C PRO A 133 3.79 6.65 0.47
N MET A 134 3.98 5.52 1.16
CA MET A 134 4.66 5.47 2.46
C MET A 134 6.16 5.72 2.33
N GLU A 135 6.79 5.23 1.26
CA GLU A 135 8.22 5.37 0.97
C GLU A 135 8.53 6.41 -0.12
N CYS A 136 7.48 6.98 -0.73
CA CYS A 136 7.51 7.87 -1.88
C CYS A 136 8.16 7.30 -3.12
N ILE A 137 7.89 6.03 -3.41
CA ILE A 137 8.46 5.35 -4.57
C ILE A 137 7.42 5.33 -5.69
N LEU A 138 7.70 6.06 -6.76
CA LEU A 138 7.06 5.86 -8.06
C LEU A 138 7.60 4.57 -8.67
N VAL A 139 6.71 3.68 -9.11
CA VAL A 139 7.09 2.35 -9.59
C VAL A 139 6.67 2.12 -11.03
N GLU A 140 7.49 1.34 -11.73
CA GLU A 140 7.28 0.92 -13.11
C GLU A 140 7.54 -0.58 -13.23
N ALA A 141 6.74 -1.29 -14.00
CA ALA A 141 6.83 -2.73 -14.22
C ALA A 141 7.14 -3.03 -15.70
N LYS A 142 8.30 -3.67 -15.94
CA LYS A 142 8.71 -4.12 -17.28
C LYS A 142 8.56 -5.63 -17.40
N GLY A 143 7.46 -6.05 -18.05
CA GLY A 143 7.10 -7.45 -18.29
C GLY A 143 7.40 -7.92 -19.71
N ARG A 144 7.99 -9.11 -19.84
CA ARG A 144 8.19 -9.86 -21.09
C ARG A 144 8.96 -9.12 -22.19
N TYR A 145 10.05 -8.46 -21.85
CA TYR A 145 10.91 -7.78 -22.81
C TYR A 145 12.08 -8.64 -23.32
N ALA A 146 12.36 -9.79 -22.71
CA ALA A 146 13.49 -10.63 -23.12
C ALA A 146 13.31 -11.17 -24.54
N GLN A 147 12.06 -11.38 -24.96
CA GLN A 147 11.70 -11.76 -26.34
C GLN A 147 12.19 -10.77 -27.42
N PHE A 148 12.55 -9.54 -27.04
CA PHE A 148 13.09 -8.53 -27.95
C PHE A 148 14.63 -8.51 -27.95
N LEU A 149 15.29 -9.23 -27.04
CA LEU A 149 16.74 -9.31 -26.98
C LEU A 149 17.32 -10.23 -28.06
N THR A 150 16.58 -11.27 -28.43
CA THR A 150 16.98 -12.34 -29.37
C THR A 150 15.88 -12.65 -30.38
N GLY A 151 16.25 -13.07 -31.60
CA GLY A 151 15.30 -13.55 -32.60
C GLY A 151 14.45 -12.47 -33.28
N LYS A 152 14.70 -11.18 -33.00
CA LYS A 152 14.08 -10.04 -33.67
C LYS A 152 15.11 -9.24 -34.47
N PRO A 153 14.71 -8.59 -35.58
CA PRO A 153 15.60 -7.69 -36.31
C PRO A 153 16.18 -6.60 -35.42
N LYS A 154 17.46 -6.24 -35.64
CA LYS A 154 18.18 -5.26 -34.81
C LYS A 154 17.44 -3.93 -34.70
N PHE A 155 16.92 -3.40 -35.81
CA PHE A 155 16.18 -2.12 -35.80
C PHE A 155 14.94 -2.15 -34.89
N MET A 156 14.28 -3.30 -34.75
CA MET A 156 13.11 -3.45 -33.90
C MET A 156 13.51 -3.41 -32.43
N LYS A 157 14.56 -4.15 -32.06
CA LYS A 157 15.15 -4.11 -30.72
C LYS A 157 15.57 -2.68 -30.36
N ASP A 158 16.33 -2.03 -31.24
CA ASP A 158 16.83 -0.68 -31.00
C ASP A 158 15.67 0.31 -30.80
N ASN A 159 14.60 0.21 -31.60
CA ASN A 159 13.42 1.06 -31.45
C ASN A 159 12.68 0.82 -30.11
N ILE A 160 12.52 -0.44 -29.70
CA ILE A 160 11.86 -0.79 -28.44
C ILE A 160 12.64 -0.25 -27.25
N PHE A 161 13.96 -0.49 -27.20
CA PHE A 161 14.79 0.01 -26.10
C PHE A 161 14.97 1.52 -26.14
N LYS A 162 15.00 2.17 -27.32
CA LYS A 162 14.97 3.63 -27.41
C LYS A 162 13.71 4.22 -26.77
N LYS A 163 12.55 3.63 -26.99
CA LYS A 163 11.28 4.06 -26.34
C LYS A 163 11.32 3.84 -24.83
N MET A 164 11.82 2.69 -24.39
CA MET A 164 12.00 2.38 -22.97
C MET A 164 12.94 3.38 -22.28
N ILE A 165 14.04 3.79 -22.93
CA ILE A 165 14.96 4.79 -22.40
C ILE A 165 14.31 6.17 -22.34
N ALA A 166 13.53 6.56 -23.36
CA ALA A 166 12.81 7.83 -23.37
C ALA A 166 11.79 7.91 -22.22
N GLU A 167 11.07 6.82 -21.95
CA GLU A 167 10.17 6.70 -20.81
C GLU A 167 10.90 6.82 -19.47
N ALA A 168 11.99 6.07 -19.28
CA ALA A 168 12.84 6.17 -18.09
C ALA A 168 13.36 7.60 -17.86
N THR A 169 13.77 8.28 -18.93
CA THR A 169 14.26 9.66 -18.88
C THR A 169 13.16 10.63 -18.47
N SER A 170 11.96 10.50 -19.04
CA SER A 170 10.80 11.33 -18.69
C SER A 170 10.41 11.15 -17.22
N GLN A 171 10.30 9.90 -16.78
CA GLN A 171 9.99 9.57 -15.39
C GLN A 171 11.07 10.03 -14.41
N LYS A 172 12.35 9.88 -14.76
CA LYS A 172 13.47 10.39 -13.96
C LYS A 172 13.42 11.91 -13.83
N THR A 173 13.11 12.63 -14.91
CA THR A 173 12.98 14.09 -14.89
C THR A 173 11.89 14.53 -13.92
N VAL A 174 10.73 13.86 -13.93
CA VAL A 174 9.66 14.16 -12.96
C VAL A 174 10.10 13.82 -11.54
N LYS A 175 10.71 12.66 -11.31
CA LYS A 175 11.24 12.28 -9.99
C LYS A 175 12.24 13.32 -9.48
N ASP A 176 13.17 13.79 -10.31
CA ASP A 176 14.20 14.75 -9.92
C ASP A 176 13.63 16.14 -9.62
N SER A 177 12.42 16.45 -10.12
CA SER A 177 11.70 17.69 -9.79
C SER A 177 10.96 17.66 -8.44
N LEU A 178 10.88 16.49 -7.79
CA LEU A 178 10.13 16.26 -6.56
C LEU A 178 11.08 15.87 -5.42
N LYS A 179 11.07 16.60 -4.30
CA LYS A 179 12.08 16.48 -3.24
C LYS A 179 12.07 15.14 -2.53
N THR A 180 10.88 14.57 -2.32
CA THR A 180 10.71 13.32 -1.56
C THR A 180 10.60 12.09 -2.45
N ALA A 181 10.57 12.26 -3.77
CA ALA A 181 10.30 11.18 -4.70
C ALA A 181 11.51 10.27 -4.91
N LYS A 182 11.22 8.98 -4.98
CA LYS A 182 12.10 7.91 -5.47
C LYS A 182 11.47 7.31 -6.72
N LEU A 183 12.29 6.69 -7.55
CA LEU A 183 11.86 5.96 -8.75
C LEU A 183 12.50 4.58 -8.72
N SER A 184 11.73 3.54 -8.96
CA SER A 184 12.25 2.17 -9.10
C SER A 184 11.52 1.42 -10.21
N TRP A 185 12.30 0.82 -11.11
CA TRP A 185 11.79 -0.02 -12.19
C TRP A 185 11.98 -1.49 -11.86
N TYR A 186 10.91 -2.26 -11.94
CA TYR A 186 10.88 -3.68 -11.64
C TYR A 186 10.81 -4.47 -12.93
N PHE A 187 11.82 -5.30 -13.19
CA PHE A 187 11.89 -6.17 -14.35
C PHE A 187 11.49 -7.60 -14.00
N TYR A 188 10.56 -8.13 -14.80
CA TYR A 188 10.14 -9.53 -14.70
C TYR A 188 11.25 -10.49 -15.15
N GLU A 189 12.12 -10.07 -16.08
CA GLU A 189 13.23 -10.88 -16.61
C GLU A 189 14.60 -10.29 -16.27
N GLN A 190 15.51 -11.13 -15.80
CA GLN A 190 16.84 -10.69 -15.38
C GLN A 190 17.69 -10.24 -16.58
N GLU A 191 17.59 -10.90 -17.73
CA GLU A 191 18.33 -10.51 -18.94
C GLU A 191 17.92 -9.14 -19.47
N THR A 192 16.62 -8.80 -19.42
CA THR A 192 16.12 -7.47 -19.80
C THR A 192 16.70 -6.42 -18.87
N LYS A 193 16.63 -6.64 -17.55
CA LYS A 193 17.22 -5.73 -16.56
C LYS A 193 18.69 -5.48 -16.86
N ARG A 194 19.50 -6.55 -16.97
CA ARG A 194 20.94 -6.45 -17.25
C ARG A 194 21.22 -5.70 -18.54
N HIS A 195 20.44 -5.96 -19.59
CA HIS A 195 20.59 -5.25 -20.86
C HIS A 195 20.29 -3.76 -20.71
N PHE A 196 19.17 -3.41 -20.08
CA PHE A 196 18.75 -2.03 -19.83
C PHE A 196 19.77 -1.27 -18.97
N ASP A 197 20.20 -1.84 -17.85
CA ASP A 197 21.20 -1.27 -16.96
C ASP A 197 22.51 -0.96 -17.69
N ARG A 198 22.95 -1.89 -18.55
CA ARG A 198 24.17 -1.75 -19.35
C ARG A 198 24.05 -0.60 -20.37
N ILE A 199 22.95 -0.53 -21.12
CA ILE A 199 22.80 0.49 -22.18
C ILE A 199 22.46 1.87 -21.63
N THR A 200 21.99 1.96 -20.38
CA THR A 200 21.66 3.22 -19.71
C THR A 200 22.69 3.67 -18.68
N PHE A 201 23.73 2.87 -18.45
CA PHE A 201 24.71 3.08 -17.38
C PHE A 201 24.05 3.27 -16.00
N ASN A 202 23.04 2.43 -15.69
CA ASN A 202 22.26 2.46 -14.45
C ASN A 202 21.60 3.83 -14.15
N MET A 203 20.98 4.47 -15.16
CA MET A 203 20.42 5.83 -14.99
C MET A 203 19.32 5.94 -13.91
N ILE A 204 18.66 4.83 -13.60
CA ILE A 204 17.61 4.71 -12.59
C ILE A 204 17.81 3.43 -11.79
N HIS A 205 17.21 3.37 -10.59
CA HIS A 205 17.22 2.17 -9.77
C HIS A 205 16.36 1.09 -10.42
N THR A 206 16.95 -0.08 -10.67
CA THR A 206 16.26 -1.22 -11.28
C THR A 206 16.36 -2.46 -10.39
N ILE A 207 15.28 -3.24 -10.34
CA ILE A 207 15.16 -4.44 -9.51
C ILE A 207 14.69 -5.60 -10.39
N TYR A 208 15.27 -6.77 -10.20
CA TYR A 208 14.73 -8.01 -10.78
C TYR A 208 13.75 -8.61 -9.77
N MET A 209 12.50 -8.78 -10.17
CA MET A 209 11.46 -9.36 -9.33
C MET A 209 10.49 -10.13 -10.22
N PRO A 210 10.62 -11.46 -10.34
CA PRO A 210 9.65 -12.26 -11.10
C PRO A 210 8.29 -12.27 -10.40
N LEU A 211 7.23 -12.73 -11.09
CA LEU A 211 5.91 -12.99 -10.50
C LEU A 211 6.00 -14.01 -9.35
#